data_AF-A7HJ27-F1
#
_entry.id   AF-A7HJ27-F1
#
_cell.length_a   1.000
_cell.length_b   1.000
_cell.length_c   1.000
_cell.angle_alpha   90.00
_cell.angle_beta   90.00
_cell.angle_gamma   90.00
#
_symmetry.space_group_name_H-M   'P 1'
#
loop_
_entity.id
_entity.type
_entity.pdbx_description
1 polymer ?
#
loop_
_entity_poly.entity_id
_entity_poly.type
_entity_poly.pdbx_seq_one_letter_code
_entity_poly.pdbx_strand_id
1 'polypeptide(L)'
;MKFFYNIERIENYEYIVVKVEENNISGTGAILPIRRKGENYKIFMGVIEEYRTIIEHSKAEDVFLISKILEKHFPNHPKVVFGIQAAMLSLFSKKYQFNLNQLIGGPEVPKNEKCGELVFPEELGDVMLAKYVNFIDSETKSDKTFVMTRYPKDEMGEVLSALSTNYKNLEVVSWKELL
;
A
#
# COMPACT_ATOMS: atom_id res chain seq x y z
N MET A 1 3.56 18.15 7.31
CA MET A 1 2.47 17.66 6.42
C MET A 1 1.18 17.56 7.22
N LYS A 2 -0.01 17.66 6.62
CA LYS A 2 -1.26 17.30 7.34
C LYS A 2 -1.56 15.83 7.13
N PHE A 3 -2.03 15.14 8.17
CA PHE A 3 -2.37 13.72 8.13
C PHE A 3 -3.79 13.46 8.62
N PHE A 4 -4.60 12.83 7.79
CA PHE A 4 -5.99 12.50 8.06
C PHE A 4 -6.23 11.02 7.86
N TYR A 5 -7.20 10.47 8.58
CA TYR A 5 -7.79 9.20 8.23
C TYR A 5 -9.30 9.23 8.46
N ASN A 6 -10.02 8.45 7.67
CA ASN A 6 -11.45 8.25 7.79
C ASN A 6 -11.76 6.76 7.82
N ILE A 7 -12.74 6.38 8.63
CA ILE A 7 -13.34 5.05 8.57
C ILE A 7 -14.44 5.12 7.52
N GLU A 8 -14.24 4.41 6.43
CA GLU A 8 -15.24 4.28 5.38
C GLU A 8 -16.04 2.99 5.61
N ARG A 9 -17.35 3.07 5.39
CA ARG A 9 -18.26 1.94 5.54
C ARG A 9 -18.84 1.57 4.18
N ILE A 10 -18.72 0.30 3.82
CA ILE A 10 -19.39 -0.26 2.66
C ILE A 10 -20.06 -1.56 3.06
N GLU A 11 -21.36 -1.65 2.80
CA GLU A 11 -22.20 -2.76 3.27
C GLU A 11 -22.04 -2.96 4.79
N ASN A 12 -21.51 -4.11 5.23
CA ASN A 12 -21.28 -4.45 6.64
C ASN A 12 -19.81 -4.40 7.07
N TYR A 13 -18.97 -3.71 6.28
CA TYR A 13 -17.53 -3.70 6.43
C TYR A 13 -16.96 -2.30 6.54
N GLU A 14 -15.92 -2.19 7.35
CA GLU A 14 -15.16 -0.96 7.56
C GLU A 14 -13.75 -1.12 7.02
N TYR A 15 -13.29 -0.11 6.31
CA TYR A 15 -11.89 0.04 5.90
C TYR A 15 -11.44 1.46 6.21
N ILE A 16 -10.14 1.68 6.22
CA ILE A 16 -9.57 2.98 6.60
C ILE A 16 -8.97 3.61 5.37
N VAL A 17 -9.32 4.87 5.12
CA VAL A 17 -8.67 5.70 4.11
C VAL A 17 -7.75 6.66 4.83
N VAL A 18 -6.48 6.65 4.48
CA VAL A 18 -5.48 7.60 4.97
C VAL A 18 -5.19 8.64 3.89
N LYS A 19 -5.06 9.91 4.30
CA LYS A 19 -4.78 11.03 3.40
C LYS A 19 -3.65 11.87 3.98
N VAL A 20 -2.68 12.18 3.14
CA VAL A 20 -1.62 13.15 3.43
C VAL A 20 -1.76 14.38 2.54
N GLU A 21 -1.48 15.56 3.07
CA GLU A 21 -1.64 16.83 2.35
C GLU A 21 -0.48 17.80 2.62
N GLU A 22 0.05 18.39 1.54
CA GLU A 22 1.06 19.43 1.54
C GLU A 22 0.73 20.46 0.45
N ASN A 23 0.69 21.75 0.78
CA ASN A 23 0.45 22.85 -0.18
C ASN A 23 -0.80 22.65 -1.08
N ASN A 24 -1.92 22.21 -0.50
CA ASN A 24 -3.18 21.89 -1.19
C ASN A 24 -3.12 20.71 -2.18
N ILE A 25 -2.00 19.99 -2.24
CA ILE A 25 -1.87 18.73 -2.98
C ILE A 25 -2.07 17.60 -1.97
N SER A 26 -2.77 16.54 -2.38
CA SER A 26 -3.01 15.40 -1.51
C SER A 26 -2.79 14.07 -2.19
N GLY A 27 -2.35 13.11 -1.39
CA GLY A 27 -2.26 11.72 -1.74
C GLY A 27 -3.11 10.86 -0.80
N THR A 28 -3.55 9.72 -1.30
CA THR A 28 -4.48 8.83 -0.61
C THR A 28 -3.93 7.41 -0.59
N GLY A 29 -4.18 6.73 0.53
CA GLY A 29 -3.93 5.31 0.71
C GLY A 29 -5.11 4.67 1.43
N ALA A 30 -5.16 3.34 1.44
CA ALA A 30 -6.22 2.61 2.11
C ALA A 30 -5.69 1.36 2.81
N ILE A 31 -6.41 0.95 3.86
CA ILE A 31 -6.09 -0.20 4.69
C ILE A 31 -7.38 -1.01 4.83
N LEU A 32 -7.35 -2.27 4.38
CA LEU A 32 -8.49 -3.18 4.44
C LEU A 32 -8.27 -4.22 5.55
N PRO A 33 -9.01 -4.14 6.67
CA PRO A 33 -8.99 -5.19 7.68
C PRO A 33 -9.63 -6.48 7.17
N ILE A 34 -8.90 -7.59 7.30
CA ILE A 34 -9.38 -8.93 6.97
C ILE A 34 -9.85 -9.62 8.27
N ARG A 35 -11.16 -9.61 8.54
CA ARG A 35 -11.74 -10.15 9.80
C ARG A 35 -11.39 -11.62 10.04
N ARG A 36 -11.33 -12.45 8.98
CA ARG A 36 -10.90 -13.87 9.09
C ARG A 36 -9.46 -14.06 9.57
N LYS A 37 -8.61 -13.03 9.47
CA LYS A 37 -7.25 -13.00 10.04
C LYS A 37 -7.22 -12.39 11.45
N GLY A 38 -8.37 -12.07 12.04
CA GLY A 38 -8.48 -11.39 13.32
C GLY A 38 -8.26 -9.86 13.25
N GLU A 39 -8.15 -9.30 12.06
CA GLU A 39 -7.95 -7.85 11.87
C GLU A 39 -9.25 -7.08 12.06
N ASN A 40 -9.14 -5.86 12.62
CA ASN A 40 -10.25 -4.92 12.69
C ASN A 40 -9.74 -3.49 12.56
N TYR A 41 -10.63 -2.58 12.17
CA TYR A 41 -10.27 -1.17 11.94
C TYR A 41 -9.78 -0.47 13.23
N LYS A 42 -10.24 -0.90 14.41
CA LYS A 42 -9.84 -0.26 15.69
C LYS A 42 -8.36 -0.49 16.00
N ILE A 43 -7.84 -1.68 15.69
CA ILE A 43 -6.41 -1.99 15.83
C ILE A 43 -5.61 -1.04 14.96
N PHE A 44 -5.96 -0.93 13.68
CA PHE A 44 -5.25 -0.06 12.74
C PHE A 44 -5.38 1.42 13.06
N MET A 45 -6.52 1.89 13.59
CA MET A 45 -6.63 3.26 14.09
C MET A 45 -5.62 3.56 15.21
N GLY A 46 -5.45 2.64 16.16
CA GLY A 46 -4.46 2.81 17.22
C GLY A 46 -3.04 2.95 16.68
N VAL A 47 -2.68 2.13 15.69
CA VAL A 47 -1.39 2.21 14.99
C VAL A 47 -1.24 3.52 14.22
N ILE A 48 -2.29 3.98 13.52
CA ILE A 48 -2.27 5.23 12.78
C ILE A 48 -2.04 6.43 13.71
N GLU A 49 -2.66 6.43 14.89
CA GLU A 49 -2.44 7.47 15.90
C GLU A 49 -1.01 7.43 16.45
N GLU A 50 -0.42 6.24 16.65
CA GLU A 50 0.99 6.10 17.05
C GLU A 50 1.92 6.73 16.01
N TYR A 51 1.64 6.54 14.72
CA TYR A 51 2.45 7.10 13.63
C TYR A 51 2.17 8.58 13.33
N ARG A 52 1.04 9.14 13.78
CA ARG A 52 0.55 10.47 13.37
C ARG A 52 1.63 11.54 13.48
N THR A 53 2.27 11.64 14.64
CA THR A 53 3.24 12.71 14.92
C THR A 53 4.40 12.63 13.93
N ILE A 54 4.88 11.44 13.59
CA ILE A 54 5.96 11.25 12.62
C ILE A 54 5.53 11.77 11.25
N ILE A 55 4.36 11.34 10.76
CA ILE A 55 3.85 11.74 9.44
C ILE A 55 3.63 13.25 9.36
N GLU A 56 3.11 13.86 10.41
CA GLU A 56 2.87 15.31 10.45
C GLU A 56 4.16 16.13 10.40
N HIS A 57 5.28 15.59 10.89
CA HIS A 57 6.61 16.21 10.80
C HIS A 57 7.39 15.85 9.52
N SER A 58 6.94 14.86 8.76
CA SER A 58 7.54 14.47 7.48
C SER A 58 7.20 15.43 6.33
N LYS A 59 7.97 15.28 5.24
CA LYS A 59 7.76 15.89 3.92
C LYS A 59 7.48 14.82 2.87
N ALA A 60 6.93 15.20 1.72
CA ALA A 60 6.65 14.25 0.64
C ALA A 60 7.89 13.45 0.22
N GLU A 61 9.07 14.07 0.27
CA GLU A 61 10.37 13.49 -0.08
C GLU A 61 10.81 12.36 0.86
N ASP A 62 10.27 12.31 2.09
CA ASP A 62 10.59 11.25 3.06
C ASP A 62 9.94 9.90 2.69
N VAL A 63 9.12 9.85 1.63
CA VAL A 63 8.41 8.65 1.14
C VAL A 63 9.32 7.43 0.94
N PHE A 64 10.60 7.64 0.60
CA PHE A 64 11.58 6.57 0.36
C PHE A 64 12.15 5.97 1.65
N LEU A 65 11.95 6.63 2.79
CA LEU A 65 12.47 6.21 4.10
C LEU A 65 11.35 5.98 5.12
N ILE A 66 10.14 6.47 4.85
CA ILE A 66 9.06 6.49 5.84
C ILE A 66 8.71 5.10 6.35
N SER A 67 8.70 4.07 5.49
CA SER A 67 8.45 2.69 5.89
C SER A 67 9.37 2.23 7.01
N LYS A 68 10.68 2.48 6.85
CA LYS A 68 11.71 2.14 7.84
C LYS A 68 11.61 2.95 9.12
N ILE A 69 11.22 4.22 9.01
CA ILE A 69 11.04 5.10 10.17
C ILE A 69 9.88 4.59 11.03
N LEU A 70 8.74 4.26 10.40
CA LEU A 70 7.56 3.76 11.09
C LEU A 70 7.80 2.38 11.70
N GLU A 71 8.41 1.46 10.95
CA GLU A 71 8.72 0.12 11.44
C GLU A 71 9.70 0.15 12.62
N LYS A 72 10.67 1.07 12.62
CA LYS A 72 11.58 1.26 13.76
C LYS A 72 10.87 1.84 14.99
N HIS A 73 9.86 2.67 14.78
CA HIS A 73 9.13 3.34 15.86
C HIS A 73 8.14 2.40 16.55
N PHE A 74 7.30 1.74 15.77
CA PHE A 74 6.30 0.80 16.26
C PHE A 74 6.17 -0.36 15.24
N PRO A 75 6.88 -1.49 15.45
CA PRO A 75 7.05 -2.54 14.43
C PRO A 75 5.83 -3.45 14.25
N ASN A 76 5.84 -4.24 13.18
CA ASN A 76 4.86 -5.30 12.86
C ASN A 76 3.47 -4.80 12.45
N HIS A 77 3.39 -3.68 11.74
CA HIS A 77 2.13 -3.15 11.21
C HIS A 77 2.17 -2.87 9.70
N PRO A 78 2.52 -3.87 8.87
CA PRO A 78 2.84 -3.68 7.47
C PRO A 78 1.71 -3.01 6.69
N LYS A 79 0.45 -3.42 6.87
CA LYS A 79 -0.67 -2.81 6.12
C LYS A 79 -0.83 -1.31 6.36
N VAL A 80 -0.60 -0.87 7.60
CA VAL A 80 -0.70 0.54 7.97
C VAL A 80 0.46 1.31 7.35
N VAL A 81 1.68 0.78 7.45
CA VAL A 81 2.88 1.36 6.84
C VAL A 81 2.72 1.46 5.31
N PHE A 82 2.24 0.40 4.67
CA PHE A 82 1.97 0.33 3.24
C PHE A 82 0.94 1.39 2.82
N GLY A 83 -0.19 1.49 3.53
CA GLY A 83 -1.23 2.47 3.25
C GLY A 83 -0.72 3.92 3.37
N ILE A 84 0.09 4.21 4.39
CA ILE A 84 0.70 5.54 4.57
C ILE A 84 1.71 5.84 3.46
N GLN A 85 2.60 4.89 3.14
CA GLN A 85 3.59 5.09 2.09
C GLN A 85 2.95 5.24 0.72
N ALA A 86 1.86 4.50 0.42
CA ALA A 86 1.06 4.68 -0.78
C ALA A 86 0.47 6.10 -0.87
N ALA A 87 -0.07 6.61 0.23
CA ALA A 87 -0.57 7.98 0.31
C ALA A 87 0.55 9.01 0.03
N MET A 88 1.74 8.80 0.62
CA MET A 88 2.90 9.66 0.39
C MET A 88 3.42 9.57 -1.05
N LEU A 89 3.39 8.39 -1.69
CA LEU A 89 3.77 8.23 -3.10
C LEU A 89 2.81 8.96 -4.02
N SER A 90 1.50 8.85 -3.79
CA SER A 90 0.50 9.61 -4.56
C SER A 90 0.70 11.12 -4.39
N LEU A 91 0.98 11.59 -3.17
CA LEU A 91 1.31 12.99 -2.91
C LEU A 91 2.59 13.42 -3.65
N PHE A 92 3.66 12.63 -3.54
CA PHE A 92 4.95 12.90 -4.19
C PHE A 92 4.80 12.98 -5.71
N SER A 93 4.14 12.00 -6.32
CA SER A 93 3.86 11.99 -7.77
C SER A 93 3.13 13.25 -8.22
N LYS A 94 2.08 13.67 -7.49
CA LYS A 94 1.32 14.87 -7.82
C LYS A 94 2.11 16.16 -7.60
N LYS A 95 2.88 16.25 -6.50
CA LYS A 95 3.72 17.40 -6.14
C LYS A 95 4.80 17.68 -7.20
N TYR A 96 5.42 16.63 -7.72
CA TYR A 96 6.52 16.75 -8.70
C TYR A 96 6.11 16.44 -10.15
N GLN A 97 4.81 16.21 -10.40
CA GLN A 97 4.29 15.79 -11.71
C GLN A 97 5.05 14.59 -12.28
N PHE A 98 5.38 13.64 -11.41
CA PHE A 98 6.19 12.48 -11.73
C PHE A 98 5.31 11.24 -11.98
N ASN A 99 5.61 10.47 -13.02
CA ASN A 99 4.85 9.26 -13.32
C ASN A 99 5.24 8.11 -12.36
N LEU A 100 4.27 7.59 -11.59
CA LEU A 100 4.53 6.49 -10.66
C LEU A 100 5.05 5.23 -11.36
N ASN A 101 4.67 4.95 -12.61
CA ASN A 101 5.22 3.81 -13.37
C ASN A 101 6.73 3.93 -13.56
N GLN A 102 7.28 5.15 -13.64
CA GLN A 102 8.74 5.35 -13.74
C GLN A 102 9.43 5.16 -12.38
N LEU A 103 8.71 5.33 -11.27
CA LEU A 103 9.27 5.23 -9.92
C LEU A 103 9.23 3.80 -9.40
N ILE A 104 8.03 3.21 -9.43
CA ILE A 104 7.72 1.94 -8.79
C ILE A 104 7.24 0.88 -9.79
N GLY A 105 7.13 1.20 -11.08
CA GLY A 105 6.81 0.21 -12.11
C GLY A 105 8.01 -0.57 -12.61
N GLY A 106 7.72 -1.62 -13.38
CA GLY A 106 8.67 -2.55 -13.96
C GLY A 106 8.38 -2.83 -15.44
N PRO A 107 9.22 -3.64 -16.09
CA PRO A 107 9.09 -3.96 -17.52
C PRO A 107 8.10 -5.12 -17.80
N GLU A 108 7.52 -5.73 -16.76
CA GLU A 108 6.67 -6.91 -16.94
C GLU A 108 5.33 -6.52 -17.57
N VAL A 109 4.81 -7.44 -18.39
CA VAL A 109 3.43 -7.39 -18.87
C VAL A 109 2.64 -8.44 -18.08
N PRO A 110 1.82 -8.04 -17.09
CA PRO A 110 1.20 -8.98 -16.19
C PRO A 110 0.22 -9.89 -16.92
N LYS A 111 0.25 -11.18 -16.57
CA LYS A 111 -0.72 -12.18 -16.95
C LYS A 111 -1.68 -12.41 -15.80
N ASN A 112 -2.97 -12.43 -16.11
CA ASN A 112 -4.02 -12.76 -15.16
C ASN A 112 -4.09 -14.28 -14.94
N GLU A 113 -3.05 -14.84 -14.36
CA GLU A 113 -2.88 -16.27 -14.12
C GLU A 113 -2.49 -16.50 -12.65
N LYS A 114 -3.18 -17.41 -11.97
CA LYS A 114 -2.77 -17.85 -10.62
C LYS A 114 -1.70 -18.93 -10.73
N CYS A 115 -0.54 -18.66 -10.16
CA CYS A 115 0.58 -19.58 -10.11
C CYS A 115 1.34 -19.48 -8.77
N GLY A 116 1.46 -20.61 -8.08
CA GLY A 116 2.23 -20.77 -6.86
C GLY A 116 1.76 -19.91 -5.67
N GLU A 117 2.70 -19.29 -4.95
CA GLU A 117 2.44 -18.60 -3.68
C GLU A 117 1.76 -17.24 -3.90
N LEU A 118 0.71 -16.93 -3.12
CA LEU A 118 0.04 -15.64 -3.17
C LEU A 118 0.80 -14.59 -2.34
N VAL A 119 1.23 -13.50 -2.99
CA VAL A 119 1.91 -12.38 -2.34
C VAL A 119 0.99 -11.17 -2.31
N PHE A 120 0.64 -10.72 -1.11
CA PHE A 120 -0.10 -9.48 -0.88
C PHE A 120 0.91 -8.36 -0.57
N PRO A 121 1.03 -7.31 -1.39
CA PRO A 121 1.99 -6.23 -1.17
C PRO A 121 1.81 -5.53 0.18
N GLU A 122 0.56 -5.38 0.62
CA GLU A 122 0.20 -4.76 1.89
C GLU A 122 0.78 -5.50 3.10
N GLU A 123 1.06 -6.80 2.99
CA GLU A 123 1.67 -7.61 4.05
C GLU A 123 3.20 -7.43 4.12
N LEU A 124 3.81 -6.84 3.09
CA LEU A 124 5.25 -6.52 3.08
C LEU A 124 5.57 -5.20 3.78
N GLY A 125 4.58 -4.31 3.87
CA GLY A 125 4.68 -3.01 4.55
C GLY A 125 5.46 -1.92 3.81
N ASP A 126 6.27 -2.27 2.82
CA ASP A 126 7.06 -1.32 2.05
C ASP A 126 6.78 -1.47 0.55
N VAL A 127 6.18 -0.44 -0.04
CA VAL A 127 5.90 -0.32 -1.48
C VAL A 127 7.17 -0.43 -2.32
N MET A 128 8.28 0.16 -1.85
CA MET A 128 9.56 0.12 -2.54
C MET A 128 10.18 -1.28 -2.46
N LEU A 129 9.96 -2.01 -1.36
CA LEU A 129 10.37 -3.41 -1.25
C LEU A 129 9.53 -4.31 -2.14
N ALA A 130 8.20 -4.11 -2.15
CA ALA A 130 7.26 -4.88 -2.95
C ALA A 130 7.73 -4.94 -4.41
N LYS A 131 8.11 -3.80 -4.99
CA LYS A 131 8.70 -3.67 -6.34
C LYS A 131 9.77 -4.73 -6.66
N TYR A 132 10.59 -5.13 -5.69
CA TYR A 132 11.74 -6.02 -5.89
C TYR A 132 11.52 -7.49 -5.51
N VAL A 133 10.34 -7.87 -5.00
CA VAL A 133 10.09 -9.24 -4.48
C VAL A 133 10.43 -10.33 -5.49
N ASN A 134 10.06 -10.15 -6.76
CA ASN A 134 10.37 -11.13 -7.80
C ASN A 134 11.87 -11.29 -8.08
N PHE A 135 12.67 -10.25 -7.85
CA PHE A 135 14.12 -10.33 -8.05
C PHE A 135 14.80 -11.06 -6.90
N ILE A 136 14.34 -10.81 -5.67
CA ILE A 136 14.86 -11.44 -4.45
C ILE A 136 14.56 -12.95 -4.46
N ASP A 137 13.40 -13.37 -4.97
CA ASP A 137 12.98 -14.77 -5.02
C ASP A 137 13.35 -15.51 -6.31
N SER A 138 13.98 -14.85 -7.28
CA SER A 138 14.45 -15.51 -8.51
C SER A 138 15.45 -16.65 -8.23
N GLU A 139 16.08 -16.66 -7.06
CA GLU A 139 16.94 -17.73 -6.57
C GLU A 139 16.19 -18.96 -6.02
N THR A 140 14.91 -18.82 -5.61
CA THR A 140 14.13 -19.89 -4.94
C THR A 140 13.23 -20.69 -5.88
N LYS A 141 13.11 -20.30 -7.16
CA LYS A 141 12.30 -20.98 -8.20
C LYS A 141 10.81 -21.22 -7.84
N SER A 142 10.28 -20.55 -6.82
CA SER A 142 8.84 -20.65 -6.52
C SER A 142 8.08 -19.69 -7.42
N ASP A 143 7.11 -20.20 -8.16
CA ASP A 143 6.14 -19.34 -8.84
C ASP A 143 5.37 -18.55 -7.77
N LYS A 144 5.21 -17.25 -7.99
CA LYS A 144 4.43 -16.36 -7.11
C LYS A 144 3.38 -15.63 -7.94
N THR A 145 2.24 -15.35 -7.31
CA THR A 145 1.17 -14.51 -7.84
C THR A 145 1.05 -13.27 -6.98
N PHE A 146 1.21 -12.11 -7.59
CA PHE A 146 0.93 -10.85 -6.93
C PHE A 146 -0.57 -10.63 -6.83
N VAL A 147 -1.07 -10.40 -5.62
CA VAL A 147 -2.50 -10.18 -5.39
C VAL A 147 -2.76 -8.69 -5.17
N MET A 148 -3.41 -8.06 -6.14
CA MET A 148 -3.80 -6.66 -6.09
C MET A 148 -5.22 -6.53 -5.56
N THR A 149 -5.36 -5.88 -4.41
CA THR A 149 -6.66 -5.55 -3.83
C THR A 149 -7.30 -4.37 -4.57
N ARG A 150 -8.47 -4.58 -5.17
CA ARG A 150 -9.29 -3.48 -5.70
C ARG A 150 -10.18 -2.93 -4.59
N TYR A 151 -9.83 -1.75 -4.09
CA TYR A 151 -10.54 -1.06 -3.01
C TYR A 151 -11.87 -0.45 -3.50
N PRO A 152 -12.83 -0.20 -2.59
CA PRO A 152 -14.16 0.28 -2.94
C PRO A 152 -14.21 1.54 -3.81
N LYS A 153 -13.33 2.53 -3.58
CA LYS A 153 -13.30 3.79 -4.34
C LYS A 153 -11.96 4.01 -5.05
N ASP A 154 -11.24 2.92 -5.33
CA ASP A 154 -9.95 2.92 -6.02
C ASP A 154 -8.87 3.80 -5.35
N GLU A 155 -8.89 3.85 -4.02
CA GLU A 155 -8.04 4.75 -3.21
C GLU A 155 -6.53 4.58 -3.43
N MET A 156 -6.12 3.38 -3.84
CA MET A 156 -4.72 3.04 -4.14
C MET A 156 -4.49 2.65 -5.60
N GLY A 157 -5.45 2.94 -6.50
CA GLY A 157 -5.41 2.51 -7.90
C GLY A 157 -4.11 2.90 -8.61
N GLU A 158 -3.68 4.16 -8.48
CA GLU A 158 -2.44 4.68 -9.09
C GLU A 158 -1.19 3.89 -8.64
N VAL A 159 -1.06 3.65 -7.33
CA VAL A 159 0.12 2.98 -6.74
C VAL A 159 0.12 1.49 -7.09
N LEU A 160 -1.02 0.83 -6.92
CA LEU A 160 -1.16 -0.61 -7.19
C LEU A 160 -1.02 -0.94 -8.68
N SER A 161 -1.60 -0.10 -9.55
CA SER A 161 -1.43 -0.24 -11.00
C SER A 161 0.02 -0.06 -11.45
N ALA A 162 0.77 0.84 -10.80
CA ALA A 162 2.20 0.97 -11.09
C ALA A 162 2.98 -0.25 -10.61
N LEU A 163 2.75 -0.68 -9.36
CA LEU A 163 3.38 -1.86 -8.79
C LEU A 163 3.14 -3.15 -9.59
N SER A 164 1.93 -3.34 -10.11
CA SER A 164 1.57 -4.57 -10.82
C SER A 164 2.47 -4.87 -12.01
N THR A 165 3.05 -3.84 -12.63
CA THR A 165 3.99 -3.97 -13.77
C THR A 165 5.37 -4.55 -13.40
N ASN A 166 5.62 -4.88 -12.13
CA ASN A 166 6.80 -5.63 -11.72
C ASN A 166 6.56 -7.15 -11.69
N TYR A 167 5.32 -7.61 -11.90
CA TYR A 167 4.95 -9.01 -11.71
C TYR A 167 4.38 -9.63 -12.99
N LYS A 168 4.94 -10.80 -13.33
CA LYS A 168 4.47 -11.60 -14.45
C LYS A 168 3.11 -12.22 -14.18
N ASN A 169 2.86 -12.74 -12.98
CA ASN A 169 1.59 -13.34 -12.59
C ASN A 169 0.85 -12.39 -11.63
N LEU A 170 -0.33 -11.97 -12.03
CA LEU A 170 -1.16 -11.01 -11.30
C LEU A 170 -2.54 -11.62 -11.08
N GLU A 171 -3.05 -11.49 -9.86
CA GLU A 171 -4.44 -11.69 -9.53
C GLU A 171 -5.01 -10.37 -9.02
N VAL A 172 -6.13 -9.93 -9.59
CA VAL A 172 -6.87 -8.76 -9.09
C VAL A 172 -8.09 -9.27 -8.34
N VAL A 173 -8.09 -9.06 -7.03
CA VAL A 173 -9.19 -9.48 -6.15
C VAL A 173 -9.98 -8.26 -5.69
N SER A 174 -11.30 -8.37 -5.71
CA SER A 174 -12.14 -7.37 -5.06
C SER A 174 -11.93 -7.42 -3.55
N TRP A 175 -12.05 -6.26 -2.89
CA TRP A 175 -12.17 -6.19 -1.43
C TRP A 175 -13.21 -7.19 -0.88
N LYS A 176 -14.29 -7.48 -1.63
CA LYS A 176 -15.32 -8.46 -1.24
C LYS A 176 -14.79 -9.89 -1.09
N GLU A 177 -13.80 -10.27 -1.89
CA GLU A 177 -13.25 -11.64 -1.89
C GLU A 177 -12.25 -11.87 -0.75
N LEU A 178 -11.83 -10.80 -0.09
CA LEU A 178 -10.88 -10.85 1.02
C LEU A 178 -11.55 -10.94 2.40
N LEU A 179 -12.83 -10.63 2.47
CA LEU A 179 -13.64 -10.55 3.68
C LEU A 179 -14.36 -11.86 4.02
#